data_AF-A0A7H4PMQ9-F1
#
_entry.id   AF-A0A7H4PMQ9-F1
#
_cell.length_a   1.000
_cell.length_b   1.000
_cell.length_c   1.000
_cell.angle_alpha   90.00
_cell.angle_beta   90.00
_cell.angle_gamma   90.00
#
_symmetry.space_group_name_H-M   'P 1'
#
loop_
_entity.id
_entity.type
_entity.pdbx_description
1 polymer ?
#
loop_
_entity_poly.entity_id
_entity_poly.type
_entity_poly.pdbx_seq_one_letter_code
_entity_poly.pdbx_strand_id
1 'polypeptide(L)' 'MEIIDISPMGCRTGFYMSLIGTPDEQRVADAWKAAMADVLKVKDQNQIPELNVYQCGTYTMPLAGGSSGNRSPYY' A
#
# COMPACT_ATOMS: atom_id res chain seq x y z
N MET A 1 1.62 -17.63 -11.35
CA MET A 1 2.45 -16.65 -10.61
C MET A 1 1.59 -16.15 -9.48
N GLU A 2 2.14 -16.14 -8.27
CA GLU A 2 1.43 -15.78 -7.05
C GLU A 2 2.27 -14.77 -6.27
N ILE A 3 1.63 -13.73 -5.73
CA ILE A 3 2.28 -12.70 -4.92
C ILE A 3 2.26 -13.16 -3.48
N ILE A 4 3.40 -13.12 -2.81
CA ILE A 4 3.56 -13.52 -1.40
C ILE A 4 3.42 -12.28 -0.50
N ASP A 5 4.14 -11.20 -0.83
CA ASP A 5 4.18 -10.00 0.00
C ASP A 5 4.53 -8.75 -0.82
N ILE A 6 4.00 -7.59 -0.38
CA ILE A 6 4.36 -6.26 -0.88
C ILE A 6 4.56 -5.35 0.33
N SER A 7 5.83 -5.06 0.64
CA SER A 7 6.22 -4.31 1.83
C SER A 7 6.90 -2.97 1.46
N PRO A 8 6.61 -1.86 2.18
CA PRO A 8 7.24 -0.58 1.91
C PRO A 8 8.73 -0.58 2.28
N MET A 9 9.54 0.09 1.48
CA MET A 9 10.94 0.32 1.82
C MET A 9 11.04 1.31 2.98
N GLY A 10 11.92 1.05 3.94
CA GLY A 10 12.17 1.97 5.06
C GLY A 10 12.66 3.37 4.62
N CYS A 11 13.35 3.45 3.48
CA CYS A 11 13.75 4.72 2.87
C CYS A 11 12.60 5.47 2.17
N ARG A 12 11.39 4.89 2.09
CA ARG A 12 10.17 5.46 1.49
C ARG A 12 10.29 5.82 0.01
N THR A 13 11.21 5.19 -0.71
CA THR A 13 11.40 5.41 -2.15
C THR A 13 10.78 4.33 -3.02
N GLY A 14 10.19 3.30 -2.43
CA GLY A 14 9.62 2.18 -3.18
C GLY A 14 9.06 1.09 -2.29
N PHE A 15 8.77 -0.05 -2.92
CA PHE A 15 8.25 -1.26 -2.30
C PHE A 15 9.07 -2.47 -2.73
N TYR A 16 9.17 -3.46 -1.85
CA TYR A 16 9.67 -4.79 -2.19
C TYR A 16 8.48 -5.70 -2.46
N MET A 17 8.56 -6.49 -3.52
CA MET A 17 7.52 -7.47 -3.89
C MET A 17 8.14 -8.86 -3.98
N SER A 18 7.65 -9.77 -3.15
CA SER A 18 8.04 -11.18 -3.13
C SER A 18 6.98 -12.01 -3.85
N LEU A 19 7.38 -12.90 -4.76
CA LEU A 19 6.47 -13.65 -5.61
C LEU A 19 7.02 -15.02 -5.98
N ILE A 20 6.12 -15.97 -6.24
CA ILE A 20 6.46 -17.32 -6.72
C ILE A 20 6.39 -17.33 -8.25
N GLY A 21 7.54 -17.64 -8.87
CA GLY A 21 7.74 -17.73 -10.31
C GLY A 21 8.68 -16.63 -10.86
N THR A 22 8.92 -16.65 -12.17
CA THR A 22 9.77 -15.67 -12.86
C THR A 22 8.96 -14.93 -13.92
N PRO A 23 8.18 -13.89 -13.54
CA PRO A 23 7.51 -13.05 -14.49
C PRO A 23 8.50 -12.23 -15.31
N ASP A 24 8.06 -11.82 -16.49
CA ASP A 24 8.73 -10.79 -17.26
C ASP A 24 8.56 -9.42 -16.57
N GLU A 25 9.61 -8.60 -16.60
CA GLU A 25 9.66 -7.29 -15.95
C GLU A 25 8.60 -6.33 -16.51
N GLN A 26 8.32 -6.41 -17.82
CA GLN A 26 7.32 -5.57 -18.47
C GLN A 26 5.92 -5.89 -17.95
N ARG A 27 5.63 -7.18 -17.73
CA ARG A 27 4.35 -7.61 -17.15
C ARG A 27 4.15 -7.08 -15.74
N VAL A 28 5.21 -7.06 -14.93
CA VAL A 28 5.17 -6.49 -13.57
C VAL A 28 4.95 -4.98 -13.63
N ALA A 29 5.64 -4.28 -14.53
CA ALA A 29 5.49 -2.84 -14.72
C ALA A 29 4.06 -2.44 -15.15
N ASP A 30 3.46 -3.19 -16.07
CA ASP A 30 2.10 -2.91 -16.55
C ASP A 30 1.04 -3.19 -15.48
N ALA A 31 1.19 -4.30 -14.73
CA ALA A 31 0.34 -4.59 -13.57
C ALA A 31 0.47 -3.52 -12.48
N TRP A 32 1.69 -3.04 -12.20
CA TRP A 32 1.92 -1.98 -11.23
C TRP A 32 1.24 -0.67 -11.64
N LYS A 33 1.36 -0.27 -12.91
CA LYS A 33 0.67 0.92 -13.44
C LYS A 33 -0.85 0.80 -13.33
N ALA A 34 -1.40 -0.36 -13.63
CA ALA A 34 -2.84 -0.62 -13.49
C ALA A 34 -3.29 -0.50 -12.02
N ALA A 35 -2.54 -1.07 -11.08
CA ALA A 35 -2.82 -0.95 -9.65
C ALA A 35 -2.78 0.51 -9.17
N MET A 36 -1.81 1.30 -9.63
CA MET A 36 -1.75 2.74 -9.31
C MET A 36 -2.95 3.50 -9.86
N ALA A 37 -3.44 3.14 -11.06
CA ALA A 37 -4.65 3.74 -11.62
C ALA A 37 -5.91 3.36 -10.82
N ASP A 38 -5.95 2.18 -10.21
CA ASP A 38 -7.05 1.76 -9.34
C ASP A 38 -7.04 2.49 -7.99
N VAL A 39 -5.86 2.78 -7.42
CA VAL A 39 -5.74 3.61 -6.20
C VAL A 39 -6.38 4.98 -6.41
N LEU A 40 -6.22 5.60 -7.59
CA LEU A 40 -6.84 6.89 -7.90
C LEU A 40 -8.38 6.84 -7.96
N LYS A 41 -8.97 5.66 -8.11
CA LYS A 41 -10.44 5.48 -8.15
C LYS A 41 -11.05 5.39 -6.75
N VAL A 42 -10.24 5.19 -5.71
CA VAL A 42 -10.68 5.16 -4.31
C VAL A 42 -11.06 6.57 -3.90
N LYS A 43 -12.34 6.79 -3.60
CA LYS A 43 -12.90 8.12 -3.29
C LYS A 43 -12.96 8.40 -1.79
N ASP A 44 -13.19 7.35 -1.00
CA ASP A 44 -13.47 7.47 0.42
C ASP A 44 -12.64 6.48 1.24
N GLN A 45 -12.29 6.86 2.48
CA GLN A 45 -11.46 6.05 3.38
C GLN A 45 -12.10 4.70 3.74
N ASN A 46 -13.43 4.65 3.71
CA ASN A 46 -14.20 3.41 3.95
C ASN A 46 -14.04 2.35 2.85
N GLN A 47 -13.47 2.72 1.69
CA GLN A 47 -13.17 1.79 0.61
C GLN A 47 -11.78 1.16 0.75
N ILE A 48 -10.95 1.65 1.70
CA ILE A 48 -9.66 1.02 2.00
C ILE A 48 -9.92 -0.23 2.85
N PRO A 49 -9.48 -1.41 2.40
CA PRO A 49 -9.61 -2.63 3.20
C PRO A 49 -8.82 -2.48 4.50
N GLU A 50 -9.37 -3.01 5.60
CA GLU A 50 -8.68 -3.11 6.90
C GLU A 50 -8.35 -1.78 7.59
N LEU A 51 -8.85 -0.64 7.08
CA LEU A 51 -8.70 0.67 7.73
C LEU A 51 -9.64 0.80 8.95
N ASN A 52 -9.39 0.02 9.98
CA ASN A 52 -10.10 0.05 11.26
C ASN A 52 -9.18 -0.34 12.44
N VAL A 53 -9.65 -0.08 13.66
CA VAL A 53 -8.89 -0.29 14.91
C VAL A 53 -8.50 -1.75 15.18
N TYR A 54 -9.20 -2.71 14.58
CA TYR A 54 -8.97 -4.14 14.84
C TYR A 54 -7.94 -4.75 13.88
N GLN A 55 -7.77 -4.17 12.69
CA GLN A 55 -7.00 -4.78 11.60
C GLN A 55 -5.78 -3.95 11.18
N CYS A 56 -5.73 -2.66 11.49
CA CYS A 56 -4.59 -1.80 11.17
C CYS A 56 -3.89 -1.31 12.45
N GLY A 57 -2.59 -1.60 12.58
CA GLY A 57 -1.76 -1.14 13.70
C GLY A 57 -1.65 0.39 13.81
N THR A 58 -1.94 1.13 12.73
CA THR A 58 -2.02 2.61 12.72
C THR A 58 -3.13 3.09 11.79
N TYR A 59 -4.39 2.94 12.23
CA TYR A 59 -5.58 3.18 11.41
C TYR A 59 -5.92 4.67 11.17
N THR A 60 -5.24 5.61 11.82
CA THR A 60 -5.53 7.07 11.73
C THR A 60 -4.98 7.75 10.48
N MET A 61 -4.78 7.01 9.39
CA MET A 61 -4.11 7.50 8.19
C MET A 61 -5.04 8.30 7.27
N PRO A 62 -4.74 9.57 6.91
CA PRO A 62 -5.52 10.34 5.95
C PRO A 62 -5.22 9.92 4.50
N LEU A 63 -6.26 9.77 3.67
CA LEU A 63 -6.17 9.38 2.25
C LEU A 63 -5.47 10.39 1.32
N ALA A 64 -5.21 11.62 1.77
CA ALA A 64 -4.53 12.64 0.98
C ALA A 64 -3.72 13.55 1.89
N GLY A 65 -2.38 13.40 1.89
CA GLY A 65 -1.36 14.44 2.12
C GLY A 65 -1.52 15.43 3.29
N GLY A 66 -2.42 15.20 4.23
CA GLY A 66 -2.66 16.07 5.37
C GLY A 66 -1.60 15.82 6.42
N SER A 67 -0.59 16.68 6.46
CA SER A 67 0.41 16.74 7.51
C SER A 67 -0.24 16.92 8.88
N SER A 68 -0.38 15.83 9.62
CA SER A 68 -0.44 15.86 11.08
C SER A 68 0.19 14.58 11.62
N GLY A 69 1.50 14.66 11.82
CA GLY A 69 2.24 13.70 12.62
C GLY A 69 1.68 13.70 14.04
N ASN A 70 0.70 12.85 14.28
CA ASN A 70 0.38 12.37 15.61
C ASN A 70 0.81 10.92 15.65
N ARG A 71 2.08 10.70 16.00
CA ARG A 71 2.57 9.36 16.34
C ARG A 71 1.70 8.88 17.48
N SER A 72 1.11 7.70 17.33
CA SER A 72 0.53 6.98 18.46
C SER A 72 1.60 6.92 19.58
N PRO A 73 1.28 7.27 20.83
CA PRO A 73 2.24 7.25 21.95
C PRO A 73 2.65 5.82 22.37
N TYR A 74 2.20 4.81 21.63
CA TYR A 74 2.57 3.40 21.84
C TYR A 74 3.71 2.94 20.91
N TYR A 75 4.62 3.86 20.55
CA TYR A 75 5.99 3.59 20.09
C TYR A 75 6.91 4.79 20.40
#